data_AF-A0A1Q5TMZ6-F1
#
_entry.id   AF-A0A1Q5TMZ6-F1
#
_cell.length_a   1.000
_cell.length_b   1.000
_cell.length_c   1.000
_cell.angle_alpha   90.00
_cell.angle_beta   90.00
_cell.angle_gamma   90.00
#
_symmetry.space_group_name_H-M   'P 1'
#
loop_
_entity.id
_entity.type
_entity.pdbx_description
1 polymer ?
#
loop_
_entity_poly.entity_id
_entity_poly.type
_entity_poly.pdbx_seq_one_letter_code
_entity_poly.pdbx_strand_id
1 'polypeptide(L)'
;MSEINFNIAFKENTTEQFDVLLDTLYFFLNELNKCDEKINAFYAQAESLEEALENKIITIDREINSEAQELIGEYLPYATGVWDGKNDKPMSLTVSEQNETFIAISAENHVGVYNKSKLVNFIKATSEKYTLQLFSVAFNVGDPVFPDRPAIGWMLYLPQKIEMHPMLMKFGVELISISTPLSTGTIIISKDDYNCMSKSDQQLSNDIEIALRDLSLLPLYSDVYKNN
;
A
#
# COMPACT_ATOMS: atom_id res chain seq x y z
N MET A 1 -8.82 14.75 -7.62
CA MET A 1 -7.43 14.41 -7.29
C MET A 1 -7.06 13.18 -8.10
N SER A 2 -5.79 12.98 -8.44
CA SER A 2 -5.37 11.77 -9.18
C SER A 2 -5.40 10.55 -8.27
N GLU A 3 -5.72 9.39 -8.82
CA GLU A 3 -5.69 8.10 -8.13
C GLU A 3 -4.33 7.85 -7.46
N ILE A 4 -4.37 7.55 -6.15
CA ILE A 4 -3.21 7.18 -5.35
C ILE A 4 -3.21 5.67 -5.15
N ASN A 5 -2.06 5.06 -5.36
CA ASN A 5 -1.86 3.62 -5.34
C ASN A 5 -0.86 3.23 -4.25
N PHE A 6 -1.18 2.13 -3.58
CA PHE A 6 -0.39 1.50 -2.54
C PHE A 6 -0.01 0.11 -3.04
N ASN A 7 1.27 -0.21 -3.02
CA ASN A 7 1.72 -1.59 -3.23
C ASN A 7 2.49 -2.01 -2.00
N ILE A 8 2.00 -3.06 -1.35
CA ILE A 8 2.46 -3.50 -0.04
C ILE A 8 2.81 -4.97 -0.17
N ALA A 9 3.98 -5.37 0.30
CA ALA A 9 4.39 -6.77 0.35
C ALA A 9 4.91 -7.10 1.75
N PHE A 10 4.48 -8.23 2.30
CA PHE A 10 4.95 -8.72 3.60
C PHE A 10 4.94 -10.25 3.65
N LYS A 11 5.81 -10.82 4.49
CA LYS A 11 6.15 -12.24 4.44
C LYS A 11 5.01 -13.18 4.83
N GLU A 12 4.14 -12.74 5.71
CA GLU A 12 3.05 -13.58 6.24
C GLU A 12 2.07 -13.93 5.12
N ASN A 13 1.70 -15.21 4.98
CA ASN A 13 0.65 -15.63 4.07
C ASN A 13 -0.72 -15.47 4.74
N THR A 14 -1.52 -14.51 4.28
CA THR A 14 -2.81 -14.18 4.88
C THR A 14 -4.01 -14.71 4.11
N THR A 15 -3.82 -15.37 2.98
CA THR A 15 -4.91 -15.85 2.11
C THR A 15 -5.19 -17.35 2.30
N GLU A 16 -4.30 -18.09 2.95
CA GLU A 16 -4.46 -19.54 3.23
C GLU A 16 -5.67 -19.88 4.10
N GLN A 17 -5.96 -19.04 5.09
CA GLN A 17 -7.05 -19.25 6.05
C GLN A 17 -7.98 -18.04 6.02
N PHE A 18 -9.28 -18.31 5.85
CA PHE A 18 -10.28 -17.26 5.72
C PHE A 18 -10.34 -16.32 6.94
N ASP A 19 -10.20 -16.84 8.15
CA ASP A 19 -10.16 -16.02 9.37
C ASP A 19 -8.94 -15.07 9.39
N VAL A 20 -7.79 -15.54 8.90
CA VAL A 20 -6.56 -14.72 8.80
C VAL A 20 -6.72 -13.64 7.73
N LEU A 21 -7.36 -13.97 6.61
CA LEU A 21 -7.71 -13.01 5.57
C LEU A 21 -8.66 -11.94 6.11
N LEU A 22 -9.72 -12.33 6.83
CA LEU A 22 -10.66 -11.39 7.44
C LEU A 22 -9.98 -10.47 8.45
N ASP A 23 -9.09 -10.99 9.30
CA ASP A 23 -8.31 -10.16 10.22
C ASP A 23 -7.37 -9.21 9.48
N THR A 24 -6.84 -9.63 8.33
CA THR A 24 -6.01 -8.79 7.45
C THR A 24 -6.83 -7.66 6.84
N LEU A 25 -7.98 -7.98 6.24
CA LEU A 25 -8.91 -6.98 5.72
C LEU A 25 -9.35 -6.02 6.83
N TYR A 26 -9.68 -6.52 8.03
CA TYR A 26 -10.05 -5.68 9.15
C TYR A 26 -8.93 -4.72 9.57
N PHE A 27 -7.68 -5.20 9.60
CA PHE A 27 -6.52 -4.35 9.88
C PHE A 27 -6.42 -3.20 8.86
N PHE A 28 -6.45 -3.52 7.56
CA PHE A 28 -6.36 -2.51 6.51
C PHE A 28 -7.55 -1.55 6.50
N LEU A 29 -8.76 -2.02 6.80
CA LEU A 29 -9.94 -1.18 6.97
C LEU A 29 -9.71 -0.13 8.08
N ASN A 30 -9.19 -0.54 9.24
CA ASN A 30 -8.90 0.35 10.36
C ASN A 30 -7.84 1.40 10.01
N GLU A 31 -6.74 1.01 9.37
CA GLU A 31 -5.68 1.96 9.02
C GLU A 31 -6.11 2.94 7.92
N LEU A 32 -6.88 2.47 6.93
CA LEU A 32 -7.47 3.32 5.90
C LEU A 32 -8.52 4.27 6.48
N ASN A 33 -9.34 3.82 7.45
CA ASN A 33 -10.30 4.67 8.15
C ASN A 33 -9.61 5.82 8.92
N LYS A 34 -8.47 5.56 9.57
CA LYS A 34 -7.64 6.60 10.21
C LYS A 34 -7.13 7.62 9.18
N CYS A 35 -6.89 7.17 7.94
CA CYS A 35 -6.55 8.07 6.84
C CYS A 35 -7.78 8.89 6.42
N ASP A 36 -8.89 8.25 6.08
CA ASP A 36 -10.14 8.88 5.66
C ASP A 36 -11.35 8.12 6.25
N GLU A 37 -12.09 8.78 7.16
CA GLU A 37 -13.20 8.18 7.91
C GLU A 37 -14.35 7.68 7.03
N LYS A 38 -14.41 8.11 5.77
CA LYS A 38 -15.41 7.62 4.80
C LYS A 38 -15.20 6.15 4.44
N ILE A 39 -13.98 5.63 4.59
CA ILE A 39 -13.64 4.22 4.40
C ILE A 39 -13.99 3.50 5.70
N ASN A 40 -15.20 2.96 5.79
CA ASN A 40 -15.74 2.41 7.04
C ASN A 40 -16.32 0.99 6.92
N ALA A 41 -16.32 0.43 5.71
CA ALA A 41 -16.67 -0.95 5.45
C ALA A 41 -15.98 -1.43 4.17
N PHE A 42 -15.85 -2.74 4.06
CA PHE A 42 -15.49 -3.43 2.83
C PHE A 42 -16.65 -4.24 2.29
N TYR A 43 -16.76 -4.26 0.97
CA TYR A 43 -17.76 -4.97 0.19
C TYR A 43 -17.06 -5.85 -0.85
N ALA A 44 -17.66 -6.99 -1.21
CA ALA A 44 -17.21 -7.78 -2.34
C ALA A 44 -17.58 -7.07 -3.65
N GLN A 45 -16.83 -7.37 -4.70
CA GLN A 45 -17.14 -6.91 -6.05
C GLN A 45 -18.26 -7.78 -6.65
N ALA A 46 -19.02 -7.21 -7.58
CA ALA A 46 -20.06 -7.92 -8.31
C ALA A 46 -20.23 -7.33 -9.72
N GLU A 47 -21.02 -7.99 -10.58
CA GLU A 47 -21.24 -7.53 -11.94
C GLU A 47 -22.05 -6.22 -12.00
N SER A 48 -22.93 -6.01 -11.01
CA SER A 48 -23.75 -4.82 -10.89
C SER A 48 -23.46 -4.05 -9.60
N LEU A 49 -23.66 -2.74 -9.66
CA LEU A 49 -23.50 -1.87 -8.48
C LEU A 49 -24.51 -2.20 -7.37
N GLU A 50 -25.74 -2.54 -7.74
CA GLU A 50 -26.81 -2.89 -6.80
C GLU A 50 -26.40 -4.13 -5.99
N GLU A 51 -25.97 -5.19 -6.67
CA GLU A 51 -25.46 -6.41 -6.03
C GLU A 51 -24.20 -6.16 -5.20
N ALA A 52 -23.24 -5.39 -5.73
CA ALA A 52 -22.00 -5.09 -5.01
C ALA A 52 -22.24 -4.33 -3.69
N LEU A 53 -23.28 -3.50 -3.62
CA LEU A 53 -23.65 -2.76 -2.40
C LEU A 53 -24.36 -3.65 -1.36
N GLU A 54 -24.94 -4.77 -1.77
CA GLU A 54 -25.53 -5.77 -0.87
C GLU A 54 -24.45 -6.70 -0.27
N ASN A 55 -23.37 -6.93 -1.01
CA ASN A 55 -22.28 -7.84 -0.66
C ASN A 55 -21.28 -7.26 0.35
N LYS A 56 -21.77 -6.69 1.46
CA LYS A 56 -20.90 -6.22 2.54
C LYS A 56 -20.12 -7.38 3.15
N ILE A 57 -18.84 -7.19 3.44
CA ILE A 57 -17.96 -8.21 4.03
C ILE A 57 -17.70 -7.91 5.51
N ILE A 58 -17.21 -6.70 5.81
CA ILE A 58 -16.82 -6.31 7.17
C ILE A 58 -16.96 -4.80 7.37
N THR A 59 -17.38 -4.37 8.56
CA THR A 59 -17.43 -2.95 8.97
C THR A 59 -16.32 -2.58 9.95
N ILE A 60 -16.11 -1.28 10.17
CA ILE A 60 -15.18 -0.76 11.17
C ILE A 60 -15.50 -1.25 12.60
N ASP A 61 -16.80 -1.48 12.88
CA ASP A 61 -17.30 -2.03 14.13
C ASP A 61 -17.16 -3.57 14.23
N ARG A 62 -16.50 -4.18 13.24
CA ARG A 62 -16.24 -5.62 13.12
C ARG A 62 -17.52 -6.45 12.98
N GLU A 63 -18.57 -5.88 12.39
CA GLU A 63 -19.72 -6.66 11.91
C GLU A 63 -19.30 -7.40 10.65
N ILE A 64 -19.34 -8.73 10.69
CA ILE A 64 -18.93 -9.62 9.59
C ILE A 64 -20.18 -10.23 8.96
N ASN A 65 -20.26 -10.22 7.64
CA ASN A 65 -21.33 -10.91 6.92
C ASN A 65 -21.13 -12.43 7.00
N SER A 66 -22.18 -13.17 7.35
CA SER A 66 -22.15 -14.64 7.43
C SER A 66 -21.78 -15.31 6.09
N GLU A 67 -22.05 -14.65 4.97
CA GLU A 67 -21.76 -15.13 3.62
C GLU A 67 -20.39 -14.65 3.11
N ALA A 68 -19.59 -13.96 3.92
CA ALA A 68 -18.32 -13.38 3.49
C ALA A 68 -17.38 -14.41 2.84
N GLN A 69 -17.32 -15.64 3.36
CA GLN A 69 -16.48 -16.69 2.78
C GLN A 69 -16.92 -17.08 1.37
N GLU A 70 -18.23 -17.10 1.11
CA GLU A 70 -18.77 -17.41 -0.22
C GLU A 70 -18.51 -16.25 -1.19
N LEU A 71 -18.64 -15.01 -0.72
CA LEU A 71 -18.50 -13.81 -1.53
C LEU A 71 -17.07 -13.50 -1.97
N ILE A 72 -16.07 -13.78 -1.14
CA ILE A 72 -14.66 -13.41 -1.43
C ILE A 72 -13.70 -14.60 -1.42
N GLY A 73 -14.20 -15.83 -1.25
CA GLY A 73 -13.39 -17.03 -1.11
C GLY A 73 -13.12 -17.80 -2.41
N GLU A 74 -13.80 -17.49 -3.51
CA GLU A 74 -13.74 -18.28 -4.76
C GLU A 74 -12.30 -18.53 -5.27
N TYR A 75 -11.45 -17.51 -5.19
CA TYR A 75 -10.08 -17.53 -5.73
C TYR A 75 -9.00 -17.74 -4.66
N LEU A 76 -9.37 -18.07 -3.42
CA LEU A 76 -8.39 -18.34 -2.37
C LEU A 76 -7.64 -19.67 -2.61
N PRO A 77 -6.36 -19.77 -2.22
CA PRO A 77 -5.56 -18.73 -1.56
C PRO A 77 -4.91 -17.71 -2.52
N TYR A 78 -5.19 -17.75 -3.82
CA TYR A 78 -4.44 -16.97 -4.81
C TYR A 78 -4.73 -15.47 -4.75
N ALA A 79 -6.00 -15.07 -4.68
CA ALA A 79 -6.38 -13.66 -4.63
C ALA A 79 -7.79 -13.43 -4.12
N THR A 80 -8.04 -12.21 -3.67
CA THR A 80 -9.38 -11.67 -3.47
C THR A 80 -9.39 -10.14 -3.57
N GLY A 81 -10.56 -9.55 -3.80
CA GLY A 81 -10.73 -8.10 -3.93
C GLY A 81 -11.93 -7.57 -3.16
N VAL A 82 -11.77 -6.43 -2.52
CA VAL A 82 -12.83 -5.68 -1.84
C VAL A 82 -12.82 -4.21 -2.24
N TRP A 83 -13.91 -3.50 -1.97
CA TRP A 83 -14.02 -2.06 -2.20
C TRP A 83 -14.82 -1.39 -1.08
N ASP A 84 -14.81 -0.06 -1.04
CA ASP A 84 -15.37 0.74 0.06
C ASP A 84 -16.87 1.09 -0.06
N GLY A 85 -17.53 0.62 -1.12
CA GLY A 85 -18.96 0.86 -1.35
C GLY A 85 -19.30 2.27 -1.84
N LYS A 86 -18.34 3.05 -2.37
CA LYS A 86 -18.60 4.42 -2.87
C LYS A 86 -18.69 4.49 -4.39
N ASN A 87 -19.78 5.05 -4.90
CA ASN A 87 -20.08 5.05 -6.35
C ASN A 87 -19.21 6.01 -7.19
N ASP A 88 -18.75 7.12 -6.62
CA ASP A 88 -17.89 8.08 -7.33
C ASP A 88 -16.47 7.93 -6.83
N LYS A 89 -15.63 7.30 -7.66
CA LYS A 89 -14.18 7.14 -7.45
C LYS A 89 -13.87 6.34 -6.19
N PRO A 90 -14.16 5.02 -6.21
CA PRO A 90 -14.06 4.16 -5.04
C PRO A 90 -12.61 3.94 -4.59
N MET A 91 -12.47 3.46 -3.37
CA MET A 91 -11.27 2.74 -2.95
C MET A 91 -11.46 1.25 -3.18
N SER A 92 -10.44 0.60 -3.76
CA SER A 92 -10.36 -0.85 -3.91
C SER A 92 -9.11 -1.38 -3.25
N LEU A 93 -9.21 -2.60 -2.71
CA LEU A 93 -8.11 -3.32 -2.09
C LEU A 93 -8.12 -4.76 -2.63
N THR A 94 -7.01 -5.18 -3.22
CA THR A 94 -6.77 -6.55 -3.66
C THR A 94 -5.71 -7.16 -2.76
N VAL A 95 -5.99 -8.36 -2.25
CA VAL A 95 -5.02 -9.21 -1.54
C VAL A 95 -4.67 -10.37 -2.47
N SER A 96 -3.40 -10.64 -2.69
CA SER A 96 -2.95 -11.78 -3.49
C SER A 96 -1.76 -12.48 -2.85
N GLU A 97 -1.57 -13.74 -3.22
CA GLU A 97 -0.50 -14.61 -2.75
C GLU A 97 0.48 -14.88 -3.90
N GLN A 98 1.77 -14.65 -3.64
CA GLN A 98 2.88 -14.99 -4.52
C GLN A 98 4.09 -15.48 -3.69
N ASN A 99 3.88 -16.48 -2.84
CA ASN A 99 4.72 -16.95 -1.71
C ASN A 99 4.74 -16.03 -0.48
N GLU A 100 4.42 -14.76 -0.68
CA GLU A 100 4.19 -13.74 0.33
C GLU A 100 2.84 -13.08 0.06
N THR A 101 2.30 -12.33 1.02
CA THR A 101 1.09 -11.54 0.76
C THR A 101 1.45 -10.23 0.07
N PHE A 102 0.76 -9.96 -1.02
CA PHE A 102 0.77 -8.69 -1.72
C PHE A 102 -0.59 -8.01 -1.57
N ILE A 103 -0.56 -6.70 -1.27
CA ILE A 103 -1.75 -5.87 -1.20
C ILE A 103 -1.58 -4.69 -2.14
N ALA A 104 -2.53 -4.58 -3.08
CA ALA A 104 -2.70 -3.41 -3.92
C ALA A 104 -3.92 -2.63 -3.43
N ILE A 105 -3.75 -1.34 -3.12
CA ILE A 105 -4.86 -0.43 -2.82
C ILE A 105 -4.84 0.67 -3.87
N SER A 106 -5.99 0.94 -4.47
CA SER A 106 -6.22 2.15 -5.26
C SER A 106 -7.26 2.99 -4.54
N ALA A 107 -7.03 4.29 -4.41
CA ALA A 107 -8.00 5.23 -3.90
C ALA A 107 -8.04 6.49 -4.74
N GLU A 108 -9.24 6.95 -5.08
CA GLU A 108 -9.47 8.26 -5.68
C GLU A 108 -10.46 9.05 -4.82
N ASN A 109 -10.38 10.38 -4.78
CA ASN A 109 -11.28 11.25 -3.99
C ASN A 109 -11.29 11.05 -2.45
N HIS A 110 -10.44 10.19 -1.89
CA HIS A 110 -10.23 10.09 -0.44
C HIS A 110 -9.19 11.10 0.05
N VAL A 111 -9.59 12.37 0.21
CA VAL A 111 -8.68 13.48 0.58
C VAL A 111 -7.86 13.16 1.84
N GLY A 112 -8.43 12.42 2.80
CA GLY A 112 -7.72 12.06 4.02
C GLY A 112 -6.47 11.20 3.80
N VAL A 113 -6.45 10.43 2.71
CA VAL A 113 -5.32 9.59 2.29
C VAL A 113 -4.13 10.43 1.79
N TYR A 114 -4.35 11.66 1.33
CA TYR A 114 -3.29 12.57 0.86
C TYR A 114 -2.59 13.31 2.01
N ASN A 115 -2.66 12.80 3.23
CA ASN A 115 -2.00 13.39 4.39
C ASN A 115 -0.73 12.61 4.74
N LYS A 116 0.43 13.26 4.61
CA LYS A 116 1.74 12.68 4.89
C LYS A 116 1.83 11.97 6.24
N SER A 117 1.38 12.63 7.32
CA SER A 117 1.49 12.09 8.68
C SER A 117 0.65 10.82 8.85
N LYS A 118 -0.57 10.83 8.31
CA LYS A 118 -1.46 9.66 8.30
C LYS A 118 -0.85 8.49 7.52
N LEU A 119 -0.27 8.75 6.34
CA LEU A 119 0.42 7.73 5.55
C LEU A 119 1.65 7.16 6.26
N VAL A 120 2.48 8.00 6.87
CA VAL A 120 3.64 7.54 7.66
C VAL A 120 3.18 6.66 8.84
N ASN A 121 2.09 7.03 9.51
CA ASN A 121 1.53 6.22 10.60
C ASN A 121 0.95 4.90 10.09
N PHE A 122 0.32 4.89 8.91
CA PHE A 122 -0.16 3.67 8.27
C PHE A 122 1.00 2.72 7.95
N ILE A 123 2.07 3.20 7.32
CA ILE A 123 3.27 2.38 7.05
C ILE A 123 3.85 1.81 8.36
N LYS A 124 3.92 2.64 9.42
CA LYS A 124 4.37 2.20 10.75
C LYS A 124 3.48 1.09 11.32
N ALA A 125 2.17 1.27 11.34
CA ALA A 125 1.22 0.28 11.83
C ALA A 125 1.34 -1.05 11.06
N THR A 126 1.49 -0.99 9.73
CA THR A 126 1.71 -2.19 8.90
C THR A 126 3.02 -2.87 9.28
N SER A 127 4.09 -2.11 9.52
CA SER A 127 5.39 -2.65 9.96
C SER A 127 5.39 -3.22 11.38
N GLU A 128 4.45 -2.81 12.23
CA GLU A 128 4.25 -3.37 13.57
C GLU A 128 3.50 -4.71 13.52
N LYS A 129 2.59 -4.85 12.55
CA LYS A 129 1.72 -6.01 12.40
C LYS A 129 2.32 -7.13 11.53
N TYR A 130 3.13 -6.77 10.54
CA TYR A 130 3.68 -7.69 9.53
C TYR A 130 5.19 -7.50 9.34
N THR A 131 5.83 -8.53 8.78
CA THR A 131 7.23 -8.49 8.35
C THR A 131 7.32 -7.83 6.98
N LEU A 132 7.32 -6.50 6.97
CA LEU A 132 7.18 -5.67 5.78
C LEU A 132 8.40 -5.81 4.84
N GLN A 133 8.17 -6.20 3.59
CA GLN A 133 9.16 -6.29 2.51
C GLN A 133 9.14 -5.06 1.60
N LEU A 134 7.98 -4.44 1.42
CA LEU A 134 7.79 -3.26 0.58
C LEU A 134 6.54 -2.50 1.02
N PHE A 135 6.59 -1.17 0.96
CA PHE A 135 5.38 -0.34 0.98
C PHE A 135 5.64 0.89 0.11
N SER A 136 5.02 0.96 -1.06
CA SER A 136 5.08 2.13 -1.95
C SER A 136 3.77 2.91 -1.91
N VAL A 137 3.87 4.24 -1.88
CA VAL A 137 2.76 5.16 -2.10
C VAL A 137 3.09 6.00 -3.33
N ALA A 138 2.39 5.75 -4.42
CA ALA A 138 2.66 6.38 -5.71
C ALA A 138 1.36 6.77 -6.42
N PHE A 139 1.48 7.45 -7.55
CA PHE A 139 0.36 7.85 -8.39
C PHE A 139 0.53 7.22 -9.76
N ASN A 140 -0.56 6.90 -10.44
CA ASN A 140 -0.52 6.30 -11.78
C ASN A 140 -0.22 7.37 -12.85
N VAL A 141 0.97 7.97 -12.79
CA VAL A 141 1.42 9.04 -13.68
C VAL A 141 2.85 8.80 -14.16
N GLY A 142 3.00 8.66 -15.49
CA GLY A 142 4.30 8.48 -16.13
C GLY A 142 4.82 7.03 -16.07
N ASP A 143 5.93 6.80 -16.77
CA ASP A 143 6.62 5.51 -16.77
C ASP A 143 7.65 5.45 -15.64
N PRO A 144 7.83 4.28 -14.99
CA PRO A 144 8.89 4.11 -14.00
C PRO A 144 10.27 4.31 -14.65
N VAL A 145 11.21 4.91 -13.91
CA VAL A 145 12.60 5.07 -14.39
C VAL A 145 13.26 3.71 -14.60
N PHE A 146 12.95 2.76 -13.72
CA PHE A 146 13.45 1.40 -13.74
C PHE A 146 12.27 0.42 -13.71
N PRO A 147 11.98 -0.31 -14.80
CA PRO A 147 10.84 -1.22 -14.85
C PRO A 147 11.01 -2.44 -13.93
N ASP A 148 12.23 -2.74 -13.51
CA ASP A 148 12.60 -3.89 -12.67
C ASP A 148 12.76 -3.53 -11.18
N ARG A 149 12.44 -2.30 -10.78
CA ARG A 149 12.61 -1.79 -9.41
C ARG A 149 11.37 -1.04 -8.92
N PRO A 150 11.14 -0.96 -7.59
CA PRO A 150 10.10 -0.12 -7.04
C PRO A 150 10.35 1.35 -7.36
N ALA A 151 9.35 2.03 -7.91
CA ALA A 151 9.34 3.48 -8.01
C ALA A 151 9.15 4.09 -6.61
N ILE A 152 9.72 5.26 -6.36
CA ILE A 152 9.52 5.97 -5.09
C ILE A 152 8.15 6.62 -5.08
N GLY A 153 7.79 7.30 -6.17
CA GLY A 153 6.61 8.15 -6.24
C GLY A 153 6.62 9.19 -5.13
N TRP A 154 5.70 9.06 -4.18
CA TRP A 154 5.68 9.92 -3.00
C TRP A 154 6.45 9.31 -1.82
N MET A 155 6.16 8.06 -1.46
CA MET A 155 6.80 7.38 -0.34
C MET A 155 7.16 5.94 -0.69
N LEU A 156 8.32 5.49 -0.19
CA LEU A 156 8.78 4.12 -0.34
C LEU A 156 9.43 3.63 0.95
N TYR A 157 8.87 2.59 1.55
CA TYR A 157 9.54 1.81 2.57
C TYR A 157 10.39 0.70 1.95
N LEU A 158 11.61 0.56 2.44
CA LEU A 158 12.49 -0.59 2.15
C LEU A 158 12.97 -1.24 3.46
N PRO A 159 13.11 -2.58 3.52
CA PRO A 159 13.50 -3.34 4.71
C PRO A 159 15.02 -3.30 4.95
N GLN A 160 15.60 -2.12 4.82
CA GLN A 160 17.02 -1.86 5.04
C GLN A 160 17.22 -0.51 5.72
N LYS A 161 18.28 -0.41 6.51
CA LYS A 161 18.69 0.85 7.12
C LYS A 161 19.37 1.71 6.06
N ILE A 162 18.81 2.88 5.79
CA ILE A 162 19.38 3.85 4.86
C ILE A 162 19.83 5.06 5.67
N GLU A 163 21.11 5.39 5.56
CA GLU A 163 21.68 6.59 6.16
C GLU A 163 21.69 7.74 5.14
N MET A 164 21.54 8.97 5.61
CA MET A 164 21.50 10.13 4.73
C MET A 164 22.84 10.30 4.00
N HIS A 165 22.81 10.13 2.67
CA HIS A 165 23.96 10.32 1.80
C HIS A 165 23.94 11.72 1.15
N PRO A 166 25.09 12.38 0.90
CA PRO A 166 25.12 13.69 0.25
C PRO A 166 24.36 13.76 -1.10
N MET A 167 24.35 12.66 -1.87
CA MET A 167 23.58 12.58 -3.11
C MET A 167 22.06 12.62 -2.91
N LEU A 168 21.54 12.17 -1.76
CA LEU A 168 20.12 12.23 -1.42
C LEU A 168 19.77 13.58 -0.76
N MET A 169 20.69 14.10 0.06
CA MET A 169 20.52 15.37 0.75
C MET A 169 20.26 16.55 -0.22
N LYS A 170 20.89 16.54 -1.40
CA LYS A 170 20.69 17.59 -2.43
C LYS A 170 19.25 17.67 -2.95
N PHE A 171 18.46 16.61 -2.78
CA PHE A 171 17.06 16.53 -3.20
C PHE A 171 16.08 16.87 -2.08
N GLY A 172 16.55 17.07 -0.84
CA GLY A 172 15.67 17.33 0.31
C GLY A 172 14.84 16.12 0.73
N VAL A 173 15.29 14.89 0.40
CA VAL A 173 14.63 13.65 0.82
C VAL A 173 14.55 13.58 2.34
N GLU A 174 13.40 13.16 2.85
CA GLU A 174 13.27 12.77 4.25
C GLU A 174 13.39 11.25 4.39
N LEU A 175 14.14 10.83 5.41
CA LEU A 175 14.33 9.43 5.77
C LEU A 175 13.80 9.20 7.19
N ILE A 176 12.84 8.30 7.34
CA ILE A 176 12.27 7.92 8.63
C ILE A 176 12.63 6.46 8.91
N SER A 177 13.44 6.22 9.93
CA SER A 177 13.78 4.85 10.35
C SER A 177 12.59 4.16 11.00
N ILE A 178 12.42 2.88 10.68
CA ILE A 178 11.45 1.97 11.28
C ILE A 178 12.20 0.89 12.03
N SER A 179 11.81 0.66 13.27
CA SER A 179 12.31 -0.43 14.10
C SER A 179 11.18 -0.92 14.99
N THR A 180 10.54 -1.99 14.55
CA THR A 180 9.50 -2.73 15.28
C THR A 180 10.03 -4.14 15.59
N PRO A 181 9.31 -4.94 16.40
CA PRO A 181 9.68 -6.34 16.60
C PRO A 181 9.71 -7.19 15.33
N LEU A 182 8.90 -6.85 14.32
CA LEU A 182 8.77 -7.62 13.07
C LEU A 182 9.53 -7.01 11.90
N SER A 183 9.71 -5.68 11.88
CA SER A 183 10.22 -4.95 10.73
C SER A 183 11.29 -3.93 11.11
N THR A 184 12.38 -3.91 10.35
CA THR A 184 13.39 -2.87 10.40
C THR A 184 13.64 -2.33 9.00
N GLY A 185 13.64 -1.02 8.84
CA GLY A 185 13.78 -0.42 7.52
C GLY A 185 13.76 1.10 7.54
N THR A 186 13.55 1.69 6.38
CA THR A 186 13.51 3.15 6.20
C THR A 186 12.38 3.53 5.26
N ILE A 187 11.55 4.49 5.67
CA ILE A 187 10.62 5.20 4.79
C ILE A 187 11.39 6.34 4.14
N ILE A 188 11.37 6.36 2.82
CA ILE A 188 11.93 7.41 1.96
C ILE A 188 10.76 8.25 1.48
N ILE A 189 10.79 9.56 1.75
CA ILE A 189 9.76 10.50 1.31
C ILE A 189 10.40 11.46 0.32
N SER A 190 9.86 11.50 -0.90
CA SER A 190 10.42 12.33 -1.97
C SER A 190 10.20 13.82 -1.73
N LYS A 191 9.05 14.19 -1.16
CA LYS A 191 8.67 15.58 -0.85
C LYS A 191 7.52 15.64 0.17
N ASP A 192 7.44 16.71 0.94
CA ASP A 192 6.38 16.91 1.94
C ASP A 192 4.98 17.06 1.32
N ASP A 193 4.87 17.85 0.25
CA ASP A 193 3.63 18.22 -0.43
C ASP A 193 3.63 17.76 -1.89
N TYR A 194 3.95 16.48 -2.11
CA TYR A 194 4.09 15.91 -3.43
C TYR A 194 2.83 16.09 -4.29
N ASN A 195 2.98 16.76 -5.43
CA ASN A 195 1.93 16.93 -6.42
C ASN A 195 2.22 16.08 -7.65
N CYS A 196 1.47 14.99 -7.81
CA CYS A 196 1.60 14.07 -8.93
C CYS A 196 1.30 14.69 -10.30
N MET A 197 0.62 15.83 -10.39
CA MET A 197 0.41 16.56 -11.64
C MET A 197 1.57 17.53 -11.96
N SER A 198 2.49 17.74 -11.02
CA SER A 198 3.66 18.58 -11.21
C SER A 198 4.80 17.79 -11.84
N LYS A 199 5.23 18.21 -13.03
CA LYS A 199 6.41 17.62 -13.69
C LYS A 199 7.68 17.75 -12.85
N SER A 200 7.81 18.82 -12.05
CA SER A 200 8.98 18.99 -11.17
C SER A 200 9.02 17.93 -10.07
N ASP A 201 7.86 17.57 -9.52
CA ASP A 201 7.77 16.60 -8.43
C ASP A 201 7.98 15.18 -8.98
N GLN A 202 7.44 14.88 -10.16
CA GLN A 202 7.73 13.65 -10.90
C GLN A 202 9.24 13.52 -11.21
N GLN A 203 9.88 14.57 -11.72
CA GLN A 203 11.32 14.59 -11.99
C GLN A 203 12.15 14.41 -10.71
N LEU A 204 11.73 15.04 -9.61
CA LEU A 204 12.38 14.88 -8.31
C LEU A 204 12.34 13.42 -7.84
N SER A 205 11.18 12.75 -7.89
CA SER A 205 11.07 11.32 -7.57
C SER A 205 12.02 10.48 -8.42
N ASN A 206 12.04 10.72 -9.72
CA ASN A 206 12.88 9.99 -10.67
C ASN A 206 14.38 10.20 -10.39
N ASP A 207 14.80 11.43 -10.08
CA ASP A 207 16.18 11.74 -9.74
C ASP A 207 16.62 11.07 -8.43
N ILE A 208 15.72 10.95 -7.46
CA ILE A 208 15.96 10.22 -6.21
C ILE A 208 16.08 8.72 -6.50
N GLU A 209 15.23 8.14 -7.36
CA GLU A 209 15.33 6.73 -7.79
C GLU A 209 16.69 6.42 -8.41
N ILE A 210 17.16 7.29 -9.31
CA ILE A 210 18.49 7.17 -9.93
C ILE A 210 19.58 7.19 -8.85
N ALA A 211 19.51 8.13 -7.90
CA ALA A 211 20.50 8.23 -6.85
C ALA A 211 20.48 7.02 -5.90
N LEU A 212 19.32 6.51 -5.51
CA LEU A 212 19.22 5.29 -4.70
C LEU A 212 19.81 4.09 -5.44
N ARG A 213 19.54 3.94 -6.75
CA ARG A 213 20.15 2.88 -7.56
C ARG A 213 21.66 3.02 -7.61
N ASP A 214 22.19 4.22 -7.87
CA ASP A 214 23.64 4.45 -7.96
C ASP A 214 24.35 4.17 -6.63
N LEU A 215 23.65 4.34 -5.51
CA LEU A 215 24.11 3.97 -4.17
C LEU A 215 23.88 2.49 -3.83
N SER A 216 23.34 1.69 -4.76
CA SER A 216 22.93 0.30 -4.54
C SER A 216 21.92 0.11 -3.40
N LEU A 217 21.07 1.12 -3.16
CA LEU A 217 20.04 1.15 -2.13
C LEU A 217 18.64 0.82 -2.68
N LEU A 218 18.39 0.99 -3.98
CA LEU A 218 17.11 0.62 -4.58
C LEU A 218 17.18 -0.87 -4.99
N PRO A 219 16.39 -1.79 -4.41
CA PRO A 219 16.47 -3.22 -4.77
C PRO A 219 15.81 -3.52 -6.11
N LEU A 220 16.06 -4.71 -6.67
CA LEU A 220 15.22 -5.28 -7.73
C LEU A 220 13.93 -5.83 -7.14
N TYR A 221 12.84 -5.88 -7.90
CA TYR A 221 11.63 -6.61 -7.46
C TYR A 221 11.94 -8.07 -7.14
N SER A 222 12.80 -8.72 -7.92
CA SER A 222 13.26 -10.09 -7.67
C SER A 222 14.07 -10.25 -6.38
N ASP A 223 14.59 -9.17 -5.81
CA ASP A 223 15.27 -9.18 -4.51
C ASP A 223 14.31 -8.95 -3.35
N VAL A 224 13.23 -8.19 -3.59
CA VAL A 224 12.15 -7.95 -2.62
C VAL A 224 11.31 -9.20 -2.43
N TYR A 225 10.89 -9.85 -3.53
CA TYR A 225 9.98 -11.00 -3.52
C TYR A 225 10.69 -12.36 -3.47
N LYS A 226 11.89 -12.44 -2.86
CA LYS A 226 12.65 -13.71 -2.87
C LYS A 226 11.95 -14.79 -2.06
N ASN A 227 11.57 -15.86 -2.74
CA ASN A 227 11.26 -17.16 -2.18
C ASN A 227 12.46 -17.63 -1.32
N ASN A 228 12.37 -17.49 0.00
CA ASN A 228 13.24 -18.24 0.92
C ASN A 228 12.55 -19.52 1.34
#